data_AF-A0A8S0RFV1-F1
#
_entry.id   AF-A0A8S0RFV1-F1
#
_cell.length_a   1.000
_cell.length_b   1.000
_cell.length_c   1.000
_cell.angle_alpha   90.00
_cell.angle_beta   90.00
_cell.angle_gamma   90.00
#
_symmetry.space_group_name_H-M   'P 1'
#
loop_
_entity.id
_entity.type
_entity.pdbx_description
1 polymer ?
#
loop_
_entity_poly.entity_id
_entity_poly.type
_entity_poly.pdbx_seq_one_letter_code
_entity_poly.pdbx_strand_id
1 'polypeptide(L)'
;MLPSQAAREVFQVFVRWADGLQSGSLCSKDIEYLKDSLLRKEYTVLPTAQDKWVSLHPSFGLVYWCDDDTLQKEFKSCNDIVFLYFGELTDEDKQVSKERISTLMQRLGIPALSKVITREAIYYGPTDNSFIASLVEWALPYAQRYIYNLHPDDYLQLKQSGFHIPICLRIIVVENLFYRNVLKGCHLASKRRSECSSLLQGNILYAARESDYHSLYMELSRLLYGGNPKLHLANFLHMITIMAESGSSEEQMEVFIMNSQKVPKLPAEESVWLLSTVSSSADNDEALMQQHRLSTTIEGRNSKKFKKKTGINSNWPPVGWKTAPRFNLPHVNLPETRAAWSLPTIKNHSLEETSAQKEYPFPTELTMEGDQLPSSSAAVSLESEALEYLSEHVSNIVAPDTSVEPTSVHGSNSCEREQLCFGTTNAKQAMLTGRIGEQVAFKYFVENAGKTSVKWVNEVNETGLPYDIVIGGEEESEEYIEVKSTKSAKDWFAISVKEWQFAVDKGESFSIARIVLKDNKLAAIKIYKNPVRLCQLGELQLGVLIPKQMES
;
A
#
# COMPACT_ATOMS: atom_id res chain seq x y z
N MET A 1 31.41 34.16 -2.93
CA MET A 1 31.22 33.36 -4.15
C MET A 1 29.79 32.88 -4.15
N LEU A 2 29.02 33.15 -5.21
CA LEU A 2 27.65 32.64 -5.29
C LEU A 2 27.67 31.12 -5.47
N PRO A 3 26.70 30.38 -4.91
CA PRO A 3 26.62 28.93 -5.08
C PRO A 3 26.62 28.49 -6.55
N SER A 4 25.92 29.20 -7.44
CA SER A 4 25.96 28.94 -8.89
C SER A 4 27.35 29.09 -9.51
N GLN A 5 28.16 30.04 -9.02
CA GLN A 5 29.53 30.26 -9.50
C GLN A 5 30.48 29.15 -9.01
N ALA A 6 30.21 28.59 -7.83
CA ALA A 6 30.97 27.48 -7.26
C ALA A 6 30.49 26.10 -7.74
N ALA A 7 29.31 26.03 -8.35
CA ALA A 7 28.61 24.78 -8.69
C ALA A 7 29.47 23.79 -9.48
N ARG A 8 30.26 24.30 -10.43
CA ARG A 8 31.15 23.48 -11.25
C ARG A 8 32.32 22.90 -10.46
N GLU A 9 32.90 23.66 -9.53
CA GLU A 9 33.97 23.17 -8.65
C GLU A 9 33.44 22.10 -7.69
N VAL A 10 32.25 22.32 -7.12
CA VAL A 10 31.58 21.31 -6.27
C VAL A 10 31.29 20.04 -7.07
N PHE A 11 30.82 20.17 -8.31
CA PHE A 11 30.62 19.02 -9.19
C PHE A 11 31.90 18.21 -9.41
N GLN A 12 33.03 18.87 -9.64
CA GLN A 12 34.33 18.20 -9.81
C GLN A 12 34.78 17.46 -8.53
N VAL A 13 34.46 17.99 -7.35
CA VAL A 13 34.69 17.27 -6.09
C VAL A 13 33.85 16.00 -6.03
N PHE A 14 32.56 16.07 -6.40
CA PHE A 14 31.68 14.90 -6.44
C PHE A 14 32.14 13.85 -7.45
N VAL A 15 32.65 14.28 -8.61
CA VAL A 15 33.27 13.36 -9.59
C VAL A 15 34.48 12.64 -8.98
N ARG A 16 35.38 13.35 -8.31
CA ARG A 16 36.54 12.74 -7.62
C ARG A 16 36.11 11.76 -6.53
N TRP A 17 35.06 12.08 -5.78
CA TRP A 17 34.52 11.16 -4.78
C TRP A 17 33.89 9.92 -5.42
N ALA A 18 33.20 10.07 -6.56
CA ALA A 18 32.65 8.94 -7.29
C ALA A 18 33.77 8.03 -7.85
N ASP A 19 34.83 8.60 -8.42
CA ASP A 19 35.99 7.86 -8.90
C ASP A 19 36.76 7.19 -7.74
N GLY A 20 36.87 7.86 -6.60
CA GLY A 20 37.44 7.29 -5.38
C GLY A 20 36.62 6.11 -4.84
N LEU A 21 35.29 6.19 -4.92
CA LEU A 21 34.39 5.10 -4.54
C LEU A 21 34.54 3.90 -5.49
N GLN A 22 34.65 4.15 -6.80
CA GLN A 22 34.81 3.09 -7.80
C GLN A 22 36.18 2.41 -7.73
N SER A 23 37.25 3.18 -7.45
CA SER A 23 38.61 2.66 -7.30
C SER A 23 38.88 2.02 -5.94
N GLY A 24 37.93 2.10 -4.99
CA GLY A 24 38.09 1.62 -3.62
C GLY A 24 38.97 2.49 -2.73
N SER A 25 39.35 3.69 -3.20
CA SER A 25 40.11 4.69 -2.45
C SER A 25 39.27 5.34 -1.33
N LEU A 26 37.96 5.47 -1.55
CA LEU A 26 36.99 5.86 -0.51
C LEU A 26 36.34 4.61 0.06
N CYS A 27 36.54 4.36 1.35
CA CYS A 27 35.92 3.22 2.04
C CYS A 27 34.51 3.59 2.55
N SER A 28 33.73 2.58 2.97
CA SER A 28 32.37 2.81 3.45
C SER A 28 32.30 3.75 4.67
N LYS A 29 33.31 3.74 5.55
CA LYS A 29 33.38 4.63 6.71
C LYS A 29 33.56 6.10 6.31
N ASP A 30 34.32 6.36 5.25
CA ASP A 30 34.51 7.72 4.74
C ASP A 30 33.20 8.28 4.18
N ILE A 31 32.43 7.44 3.47
CA ILE A 31 31.12 7.81 2.94
C ILE A 31 30.10 8.05 4.07
N GLU A 32 30.10 7.22 5.11
CA GLU A 32 29.27 7.45 6.30
C GLU A 32 29.63 8.76 6.98
N TYR A 33 30.92 9.05 7.16
CA TYR A 33 31.37 10.32 7.71
C TYR A 33 30.92 11.51 6.86
N LEU A 34 31.02 11.43 5.52
CA LEU A 34 30.56 12.47 4.61
C LEU A 34 29.04 12.67 4.70
N LYS A 35 28.28 11.58 4.74
CA LYS A 35 26.83 11.61 4.91
C LYS A 35 26.43 12.28 6.24
N ASP A 36 27.04 11.88 7.34
CA ASP A 36 26.78 12.45 8.66
C ASP A 36 27.18 13.93 8.73
N SER A 37 28.26 14.31 8.04
CA SER A 37 28.68 15.70 7.91
C SER A 37 27.63 16.51 7.14
N LEU A 38 27.12 16.00 6.02
CA LEU A 38 26.10 16.67 5.22
C LEU A 38 24.76 16.80 5.95
N LEU A 39 24.44 15.93 6.91
CA LEU A 39 23.23 16.02 7.73
C LEU A 39 23.29 17.14 8.78
N ARG A 40 24.49 17.62 9.13
CA ARG A 40 24.67 18.72 10.08
C ARG A 40 24.29 20.06 9.45
N LYS A 41 23.69 20.94 10.24
CA LYS A 41 23.17 22.23 9.75
C LYS A 41 24.29 23.19 9.30
N GLU A 42 25.47 23.06 9.91
CA GLU A 42 26.61 23.96 9.71
C GLU A 42 27.35 23.68 8.40
N TYR A 43 27.20 22.48 7.84
CA TYR A 43 27.92 22.03 6.64
C TYR A 43 27.13 22.37 5.37
N THR A 44 26.83 23.65 5.17
CA THR A 44 26.16 24.15 3.98
C THR A 44 27.13 24.22 2.80
N VAL A 45 27.35 23.08 2.14
CA VAL A 45 28.32 22.93 1.04
C VAL A 45 27.67 22.56 -0.29
N LEU A 46 26.34 22.40 -0.31
CA LEU A 46 25.60 22.00 -1.50
C LEU A 46 25.02 23.23 -2.20
N PRO A 47 25.40 23.47 -3.47
CA PRO A 47 24.88 24.60 -4.25
C PRO A 47 23.49 24.29 -4.81
N THR A 48 22.61 25.28 -4.78
CA THR A 48 21.23 25.16 -5.29
C THR A 48 20.96 26.09 -6.47
N ALA A 49 19.90 25.78 -7.23
CA ALA A 49 19.47 26.59 -8.38
C ALA A 49 18.96 27.98 -7.98
N GLN A 50 18.64 28.20 -6.70
CA GLN A 50 18.21 29.49 -6.15
C GLN A 50 19.37 30.28 -5.52
N ASP A 51 20.62 29.93 -5.85
CA ASP A 51 21.82 30.58 -5.32
C ASP A 51 21.92 30.56 -3.78
N LYS A 52 21.55 29.42 -3.18
CA LYS A 52 21.72 29.18 -1.74
C LYS A 52 22.68 28.03 -1.49
N TRP A 53 23.46 28.13 -0.42
CA TRP A 53 24.20 27.02 0.15
C TRP A 53 23.26 26.27 1.10
N VAL A 54 23.14 24.96 0.92
CA VAL A 54 22.34 24.10 1.79
C VAL A 54 23.15 22.91 2.28
N SER A 55 22.68 22.29 3.35
CA SER A 55 23.09 20.95 3.76
C SER A 55 21.89 20.01 3.61
N LEU A 56 22.05 18.73 3.95
CA LEU A 56 20.97 17.74 3.99
C LEU A 56 20.17 17.80 5.31
N HIS A 57 20.44 18.78 6.17
CA HIS A 57 19.68 18.98 7.40
C HIS A 57 18.20 19.31 7.09
N PRO A 58 17.21 18.69 7.77
CA PRO A 58 15.78 18.87 7.48
C PRO A 58 15.27 20.31 7.47
N SER A 59 15.96 21.24 8.16
CA SER A 59 15.60 22.67 8.17
C SER A 59 15.69 23.34 6.81
N PHE A 60 16.43 22.78 5.85
CA PHE A 60 16.56 23.32 4.50
C PHE A 60 15.50 22.78 3.52
N GLY A 61 14.60 21.91 3.98
CA GLY A 61 13.58 21.28 3.14
C GLY A 61 14.09 19.99 2.48
N LEU A 62 13.39 19.55 1.43
CA LEU A 62 13.71 18.30 0.74
C LEU A 62 14.72 18.56 -0.39
N VAL A 63 15.95 18.10 -0.20
CA VAL A 63 17.05 18.28 -1.16
C VAL A 63 17.11 17.10 -2.13
N TYR A 64 16.95 17.38 -3.42
CA TYR A 64 17.02 16.37 -4.48
C TYR A 64 18.12 16.66 -5.50
N TRP A 65 18.75 15.58 -5.96
CA TRP A 65 19.54 15.58 -7.17
C TRP A 65 18.62 15.44 -8.38
N CYS A 66 18.79 16.33 -9.36
CA CYS A 66 17.99 16.36 -10.57
C CYS A 66 18.63 15.51 -11.66
N ASP A 67 18.09 14.31 -11.87
CA ASP A 67 18.47 13.42 -12.96
C ASP A 67 17.55 13.54 -14.19
N ASP A 68 16.45 14.29 -14.09
CA ASP A 68 15.49 14.51 -15.17
C ASP A 68 15.03 15.98 -15.21
N ASP A 69 15.47 16.69 -16.26
CA ASP A 69 15.17 18.11 -16.47
C ASP A 69 13.67 18.38 -16.68
N THR A 70 12.92 17.41 -17.19
CA THR A 70 11.47 17.55 -17.40
C THR A 70 10.73 17.52 -16.07
N LEU A 71 11.08 16.56 -15.20
CA LEU A 71 10.54 16.47 -13.85
C LEU A 71 10.94 17.69 -13.01
N GLN A 72 12.18 18.17 -13.15
CA GLN A 72 12.62 19.39 -12.48
C GLN A 72 11.72 20.57 -12.81
N LYS A 73 11.44 20.81 -14.10
CA LYS A 73 10.58 21.91 -14.56
C LYS A 73 9.17 21.82 -13.99
N GLU A 74 8.62 20.62 -13.85
CA GLU A 74 7.28 20.42 -13.26
C GLU A 74 7.23 20.78 -11.77
N PHE A 75 8.30 20.50 -11.03
CA PHE A 75 8.38 20.75 -9.59
C PHE A 75 9.04 22.09 -9.20
N LYS A 76 9.57 22.87 -10.17
CA LYS A 76 10.16 24.21 -9.93
C LYS A 76 9.23 25.18 -9.19
N SER A 77 7.92 25.02 -9.32
CA SER A 77 6.93 25.88 -8.65
C SER A 77 6.67 25.52 -7.17
N CYS A 78 7.29 24.44 -6.68
CA CYS A 78 7.13 23.99 -5.30
C CYS A 78 8.25 24.55 -4.42
N ASN A 79 7.90 25.35 -3.42
CA ASN A 79 8.86 26.03 -2.55
C ASN A 79 9.52 25.12 -1.52
N ASP A 80 8.93 23.95 -1.24
CA ASP A 80 9.43 23.01 -0.23
C ASP A 80 10.51 22.05 -0.78
N ILE A 81 10.76 22.12 -2.09
CA ILE A 81 11.76 21.32 -2.79
C ILE A 81 12.98 22.18 -3.14
N VAL A 82 14.15 21.68 -2.77
CA VAL A 82 15.43 22.28 -3.11
C VAL A 82 16.16 21.39 -4.11
N PHE A 83 16.49 21.95 -5.28
CA PHE A 83 17.25 21.24 -6.30
C PHE A 83 18.73 21.60 -6.22
N LEU A 84 19.57 20.57 -6.18
CA LEU A 84 21.00 20.74 -6.36
C LEU A 84 21.31 21.25 -7.76
N TYR A 85 22.28 22.15 -7.85
CA TYR A 85 22.72 22.77 -9.09
C TYR A 85 24.22 22.61 -9.27
N PHE A 86 24.62 21.98 -10.37
CA PHE A 86 26.02 21.69 -10.69
C PHE A 86 26.54 22.49 -11.89
N GLY A 87 25.84 23.56 -12.29
CA GLY A 87 26.18 24.33 -13.49
C GLY A 87 25.57 23.74 -14.76
N GLU A 88 25.84 24.40 -15.88
CA GLU A 88 25.59 23.85 -17.22
C GLU A 88 26.66 22.79 -17.54
N LEU A 89 26.27 21.52 -17.49
CA LEU A 89 27.14 20.40 -17.83
C LEU A 89 27.18 20.21 -19.35
N THR A 90 28.35 19.88 -19.89
CA THR A 90 28.48 19.49 -21.31
C THR A 90 27.86 18.11 -21.55
N ASP A 91 27.54 17.77 -22.79
CA ASP A 91 26.92 16.46 -23.09
C ASP A 91 27.87 15.28 -22.78
N GLU A 92 29.18 15.51 -22.85
CA GLU A 92 30.22 14.56 -22.41
C GLU A 92 30.20 14.36 -20.90
N ASP A 93 30.07 15.46 -20.13
CA ASP A 93 29.91 15.40 -18.67
C ASP A 93 28.62 14.66 -18.30
N LYS A 94 27.51 14.92 -18.98
CA LYS A 94 26.20 14.30 -18.66
C LYS A 94 26.18 12.78 -18.82
N GLN A 95 26.90 12.21 -19.78
CA GLN A 95 26.77 10.78 -20.09
C GLN A 95 27.70 9.91 -19.23
N VAL A 96 28.96 10.28 -19.05
CA VAL A 96 29.95 9.46 -18.31
C VAL A 96 29.87 9.68 -16.79
N SER A 97 29.47 10.86 -16.34
CA SER A 97 29.41 11.17 -14.91
C SER A 97 28.12 10.70 -14.23
N LYS A 98 27.00 10.58 -14.96
CA LYS A 98 25.67 10.41 -14.35
C LYS A 98 25.49 9.09 -13.61
N GLU A 99 25.97 7.97 -14.15
CA GLU A 99 25.90 6.67 -13.44
C GLU A 99 26.81 6.63 -12.20
N ARG A 100 28.04 7.16 -12.34
CA ARG A 100 29.02 7.22 -11.26
C ARG A 100 28.53 8.13 -10.13
N ILE A 101 28.05 9.31 -10.48
CA ILE A 101 27.49 10.28 -9.54
C ILE A 101 26.19 9.75 -8.94
N SER A 102 25.32 9.10 -9.70
CA SER A 102 24.08 8.50 -9.17
C SER A 102 24.38 7.52 -8.03
N THR A 103 25.39 6.68 -8.20
CA THR A 103 25.84 5.72 -7.16
C THR A 103 26.34 6.45 -5.92
N LEU A 104 27.15 7.50 -6.09
CA LEU A 104 27.63 8.33 -4.99
C LEU A 104 26.47 9.05 -4.27
N MET A 105 25.56 9.68 -5.01
CA MET A 105 24.40 10.41 -4.48
C MET A 105 23.54 9.48 -3.62
N GLN A 106 23.24 8.28 -4.12
CA GLN A 106 22.50 7.27 -3.37
C GLN A 106 23.21 6.91 -2.05
N ARG A 107 24.53 6.73 -2.08
CA ARG A 107 25.35 6.39 -0.90
C ARG A 107 25.43 7.53 0.11
N LEU A 108 25.50 8.79 -0.36
CA LEU A 108 25.45 10.00 0.47
C LEU A 108 24.04 10.29 1.01
N GLY A 109 23.02 9.53 0.60
CA GLY A 109 21.64 9.74 1.02
C GLY A 109 20.94 10.91 0.32
N ILE A 110 21.44 11.32 -0.85
CA ILE A 110 20.83 12.36 -1.69
C ILE A 110 19.94 11.65 -2.73
N PRO A 111 18.61 11.69 -2.58
CA PRO A 111 17.71 11.02 -3.50
C PRO A 111 17.71 11.66 -4.89
N ALA A 112 17.68 10.80 -5.92
CA ALA A 112 17.40 11.21 -7.28
C ALA A 112 15.91 11.50 -7.46
N LEU A 113 15.58 12.62 -8.11
CA LEU A 113 14.22 13.08 -8.31
C LEU A 113 13.34 12.01 -9.00
N SER A 114 13.85 11.36 -10.05
CA SER A 114 13.09 10.33 -10.78
C SER A 114 12.75 9.10 -9.92
N LYS A 115 13.56 8.80 -8.89
CA LYS A 115 13.38 7.63 -8.02
C LYS A 115 12.39 7.87 -6.88
N VAL A 116 12.18 9.13 -6.52
CA VAL A 116 11.21 9.53 -5.48
C VAL A 116 9.88 9.99 -6.06
N ILE A 117 9.73 10.03 -7.38
CA ILE A 117 8.45 10.37 -8.00
C ILE A 117 7.64 9.10 -8.26
N THR A 118 6.38 9.15 -7.86
CA THR A 118 5.35 8.18 -8.20
C THR A 118 4.29 8.84 -9.08
N ARG A 119 3.61 8.06 -9.90
CA ARG A 119 2.52 8.55 -10.75
C ARG A 119 1.19 8.23 -10.07
N GLU A 120 0.36 9.25 -9.91
CA GLU A 120 -0.99 9.14 -9.36
C GLU A 120 -2.01 9.22 -10.49
N ALA A 121 -2.91 8.24 -10.55
CA ALA A 121 -3.95 8.11 -11.56
C ALA A 121 -5.08 9.12 -11.33
N ILE A 122 -5.52 9.74 -12.41
CA ILE A 122 -6.73 10.56 -12.48
C ILE A 122 -7.55 10.00 -13.62
N TYR A 123 -8.70 9.40 -13.33
CA TYR A 123 -9.47 8.67 -14.32
C TYR A 123 -10.96 9.02 -14.29
N TYR A 124 -11.61 8.83 -15.44
CA TYR A 124 -13.03 9.11 -15.63
C TYR A 124 -13.69 7.99 -16.44
N GLY A 125 -14.93 7.68 -16.08
CA GLY A 125 -15.76 6.69 -16.77
C GLY A 125 -15.21 5.27 -16.64
N PRO A 126 -15.35 4.59 -15.48
CA PRO A 126 -15.07 3.17 -15.37
C PRO A 126 -15.91 2.37 -16.39
N THR A 127 -15.28 1.40 -17.02
CA THR A 127 -15.87 0.54 -18.05
C THR A 127 -15.54 -0.92 -17.78
N ASP A 128 -16.11 -1.82 -18.58
CA ASP A 128 -15.88 -3.25 -18.46
C ASP A 128 -14.38 -3.59 -18.62
N ASN A 129 -13.84 -4.32 -17.64
CA ASN A 129 -12.43 -4.73 -17.61
C ASN A 129 -12.20 -6.14 -18.14
N SER A 130 -13.24 -6.88 -18.54
CA SER A 130 -13.18 -8.28 -18.94
C SER A 130 -12.12 -8.56 -20.02
N PHE A 131 -12.07 -7.73 -21.06
CA PHE A 131 -11.12 -7.86 -22.16
C PHE A 131 -9.67 -7.71 -21.68
N ILE A 132 -9.37 -6.61 -20.99
CA ILE A 132 -8.01 -6.31 -20.53
C ILE A 132 -7.57 -7.31 -19.46
N ALA A 133 -8.47 -7.72 -18.56
CA ALA A 133 -8.20 -8.75 -17.58
C ALA A 133 -7.84 -10.08 -18.23
N SER A 134 -8.62 -10.53 -19.21
CA SER A 134 -8.36 -11.76 -19.96
C SER A 134 -7.04 -11.68 -20.75
N LEU A 135 -6.73 -10.50 -21.32
CA LEU A 135 -5.47 -10.27 -22.04
C LEU A 135 -4.26 -10.36 -21.11
N VAL A 136 -4.31 -9.72 -19.95
CA VAL A 136 -3.23 -9.78 -18.95
C VAL A 136 -3.09 -11.22 -18.44
N GLU A 137 -4.18 -11.87 -18.06
CA GLU A 137 -4.19 -13.26 -17.60
C GLU A 137 -3.53 -14.20 -18.60
N TRP A 138 -3.85 -14.04 -19.89
CA TRP A 138 -3.24 -14.82 -20.96
C TRP A 138 -1.75 -14.51 -21.19
N ALA A 139 -1.33 -13.25 -21.00
CA ALA A 139 0.06 -12.83 -21.21
C ALA A 139 1.00 -13.25 -20.07
N LEU A 140 0.49 -13.41 -18.85
CA LEU A 140 1.28 -13.69 -17.65
C LEU A 140 2.16 -14.95 -17.74
N PRO A 141 1.68 -16.12 -18.23
CA PRO A 141 2.52 -17.31 -18.40
C PRO A 141 3.70 -17.07 -19.34
N TYR A 142 3.52 -16.28 -20.40
CA TYR A 142 4.60 -15.92 -21.31
C TYR A 142 5.60 -14.98 -20.64
N ALA A 143 5.12 -14.03 -19.83
CA ALA A 143 5.98 -13.15 -19.05
C ALA A 143 6.83 -13.93 -18.04
N GLN A 144 6.21 -14.88 -17.33
CA GLN A 144 6.91 -15.79 -16.42
C GLN A 144 8.01 -16.55 -17.14
N ARG A 145 7.66 -17.18 -18.27
CA ARG A 145 8.57 -17.96 -19.10
C ARG A 145 9.75 -17.11 -19.60
N TYR A 146 9.50 -15.87 -19.99
CA TYR A 146 10.55 -14.93 -20.40
C TYR A 146 11.52 -14.61 -19.26
N ILE A 147 10.98 -14.23 -18.09
CA ILE A 147 11.78 -13.83 -16.93
C ILE A 147 12.59 -15.03 -16.42
N TYR A 148 11.98 -16.21 -16.32
CA TYR A 148 12.65 -17.44 -15.89
C TYR A 148 13.91 -17.75 -16.73
N ASN A 149 13.82 -17.62 -18.06
CA ASN A 149 14.90 -18.04 -18.95
C ASN A 149 15.97 -16.94 -19.17
N LEU A 150 15.56 -15.68 -19.29
CA LEU A 150 16.46 -14.59 -19.65
C LEU A 150 16.94 -13.77 -18.45
N HIS A 151 16.24 -13.86 -17.32
CA HIS A 151 16.49 -13.07 -16.11
C HIS A 151 16.33 -13.91 -14.83
N PRO A 152 17.15 -14.98 -14.65
CA PRO A 152 16.98 -15.92 -13.55
C PRO A 152 17.13 -15.28 -12.16
N ASP A 153 18.00 -14.28 -12.00
CA ASP A 153 18.18 -13.58 -10.72
C ASP A 153 16.92 -12.79 -10.33
N ASP A 154 16.32 -12.09 -11.30
CA ASP A 154 15.06 -11.36 -11.11
C ASP A 154 13.92 -12.35 -10.79
N TYR A 155 13.90 -13.52 -11.46
CA TYR A 155 12.94 -14.58 -11.16
C TYR A 155 13.08 -15.12 -9.73
N LEU A 156 14.32 -15.35 -9.26
CA LEU A 156 14.58 -15.81 -7.90
C LEU A 156 14.11 -14.78 -6.86
N GLN A 157 14.36 -13.49 -7.09
CA GLN A 157 13.90 -12.42 -6.20
C GLN A 157 12.37 -12.35 -6.14
N LEU A 158 11.69 -12.50 -7.28
CA LEU A 158 10.24 -12.61 -7.32
C LEU A 158 9.76 -13.84 -6.55
N LYS A 159 10.41 -14.99 -6.71
CA LYS A 159 10.05 -16.22 -5.99
C LYS A 159 10.24 -16.08 -4.47
N GLN A 160 11.32 -15.44 -4.04
CA GLN A 160 11.64 -15.20 -2.62
C GLN A 160 10.75 -14.15 -1.95
N SER A 161 10.22 -13.18 -2.71
CA SER A 161 9.32 -12.15 -2.17
C SER A 161 7.89 -12.63 -1.89
N GLY A 162 7.62 -13.94 -2.04
CA GLY A 162 6.36 -14.56 -1.64
C GLY A 162 5.28 -14.63 -2.73
N PHE A 163 5.64 -14.44 -4.02
CA PHE A 163 4.74 -14.62 -5.17
C PHE A 163 4.40 -16.11 -5.42
N HIS A 164 3.89 -16.81 -4.41
CA HIS A 164 3.29 -18.13 -4.62
C HIS A 164 1.89 -17.95 -5.25
N ILE A 165 1.91 -17.75 -6.57
CA ILE A 165 0.93 -18.21 -7.56
C ILE A 165 -0.12 -17.20 -8.06
N PRO A 166 -0.66 -16.24 -7.28
CA PRO A 166 -1.43 -15.16 -7.89
C PRO A 166 -0.73 -13.80 -7.81
N ILE A 167 -0.61 -13.14 -8.95
CA ILE A 167 -0.26 -11.72 -9.02
C ILE A 167 -1.50 -10.95 -8.55
N CYS A 168 -1.43 -10.36 -7.36
CA CYS A 168 -2.43 -9.43 -6.85
C CYS A 168 -2.40 -8.12 -7.65
N LEU A 169 -3.01 -8.14 -8.84
CA LEU A 169 -3.16 -6.99 -9.71
C LEU A 169 -4.64 -6.70 -9.90
N ARG A 170 -5.09 -5.52 -9.44
CA ARG A 170 -6.44 -5.01 -9.72
C ARG A 170 -6.41 -4.27 -11.05
N ILE A 171 -7.31 -4.61 -11.96
CA ILE A 171 -7.39 -3.98 -13.29
C ILE A 171 -8.62 -3.08 -13.34
N ILE A 172 -8.41 -1.80 -13.65
CA ILE A 172 -9.47 -0.81 -13.81
C ILE A 172 -9.39 -0.23 -15.23
N VAL A 173 -10.43 -0.46 -16.03
CA VAL A 173 -10.52 0.08 -17.39
C VAL A 173 -11.39 1.33 -17.41
N VAL A 174 -10.92 2.39 -18.05
CA VAL A 174 -11.52 3.72 -17.99
C VAL A 174 -11.62 4.36 -19.38
N GLU A 175 -12.50 5.36 -19.55
CA GLU A 175 -12.62 6.09 -20.81
C GLU A 175 -11.45 7.05 -21.01
N ASN A 176 -11.13 7.85 -19.98
CA ASN A 176 -10.04 8.82 -20.02
C ASN A 176 -9.12 8.60 -18.83
N LEU A 177 -7.83 8.49 -19.10
CA LEU A 177 -6.80 8.26 -18.10
C LEU A 177 -5.71 9.34 -18.19
N PHE A 178 -5.48 9.99 -17.05
CA PHE A 178 -4.41 10.94 -16.86
C PHE A 178 -3.57 10.52 -15.65
N TYR A 179 -2.36 11.04 -15.57
CA TYR A 179 -1.57 10.97 -14.36
C TYR A 179 -1.01 12.33 -14.00
N ARG A 180 -0.71 12.48 -12.71
CA ARG A 180 0.17 13.55 -12.20
C ARG A 180 1.33 12.93 -11.43
N ASN A 181 2.45 13.63 -11.40
CA ASN A 181 3.63 13.19 -10.68
C ASN A 181 3.51 13.62 -9.21
N VAL A 182 3.83 12.73 -8.27
CA VAL A 182 3.74 12.97 -6.83
C VAL A 182 5.02 12.50 -6.16
N LEU A 183 5.55 13.25 -5.20
CA LEU A 183 6.69 12.78 -4.41
C LEU A 183 6.27 11.72 -3.41
N LYS A 184 6.98 10.59 -3.43
CA LYS A 184 6.78 9.46 -2.54
C LYS A 184 6.97 9.90 -1.08
N GLY A 185 5.98 9.64 -0.23
CA GLY A 185 6.01 10.01 1.19
C GLY A 185 5.68 11.49 1.48
N CYS A 186 5.28 12.27 0.48
CA CYS A 186 4.83 13.65 0.63
C CYS A 186 3.53 13.87 -0.16
N HIS A 187 2.65 14.76 0.30
CA HIS A 187 1.45 15.15 -0.46
C HIS A 187 1.75 16.13 -1.62
N LEU A 188 3.02 16.30 -1.97
CA LEU A 188 3.46 17.22 -3.01
C LEU A 188 3.23 16.60 -4.39
N ALA A 189 2.22 17.12 -5.09
CA ALA A 189 1.89 16.74 -6.45
C ALA A 189 2.26 17.84 -7.45
N SER A 190 2.68 17.44 -8.65
CA SER A 190 2.84 18.36 -9.77
C SER A 190 1.48 18.90 -10.21
N LYS A 191 1.47 20.14 -10.70
CA LYS A 191 0.25 20.78 -11.23
C LYS A 191 -0.13 20.23 -12.60
N ARG A 192 0.84 19.66 -13.31
CA ARG A 192 0.65 19.17 -14.68
C ARG A 192 -0.07 17.83 -14.65
N ARG A 193 -1.05 17.69 -15.52
CA ARG A 193 -1.70 16.42 -15.84
C ARG A 193 -1.25 15.97 -17.21
N SER A 194 -0.85 14.73 -17.31
CA SER A 194 -0.39 14.10 -18.55
C SER A 194 -1.33 12.97 -18.90
N GLU A 195 -1.80 12.92 -20.15
CA GLU A 195 -2.64 11.84 -20.66
C GLU A 195 -1.80 10.58 -20.88
N CYS A 196 -2.36 9.40 -20.60
CA CYS A 196 -1.70 8.12 -20.85
C CYS A 196 -2.71 7.02 -21.17
N SER A 197 -2.30 6.02 -21.95
CA SER A 197 -3.11 4.85 -22.23
C SER A 197 -3.13 3.87 -21.07
N SER A 198 -2.00 3.62 -20.41
CA SER A 198 -1.93 2.69 -19.28
C SER A 198 -1.06 3.24 -18.16
N LEU A 199 -1.40 2.90 -16.91
CA LEU A 199 -0.70 3.36 -15.73
C LEU A 199 -0.76 2.33 -14.60
N LEU A 200 0.40 1.91 -14.10
CA LEU A 200 0.50 1.17 -12.85
C LEU A 200 0.69 2.12 -11.66
N GLN A 201 -0.21 2.01 -10.68
CA GLN A 201 -0.09 2.66 -9.37
C GLN A 201 -0.24 1.60 -8.26
N GLY A 202 0.86 1.30 -7.58
CA GLY A 202 0.91 0.19 -6.63
C GLY A 202 0.54 -1.12 -7.31
N ASN A 203 -0.52 -1.76 -6.83
CA ASN A 203 -1.07 -3.02 -7.37
C ASN A 203 -2.30 -2.80 -8.27
N ILE A 204 -2.56 -1.56 -8.70
CA ILE A 204 -3.67 -1.22 -9.58
C ILE A 204 -3.13 -0.85 -10.95
N LEU A 205 -3.55 -1.59 -11.98
CA LEU A 205 -3.29 -1.27 -13.39
C LEU A 205 -4.52 -0.56 -13.97
N TYR A 206 -4.35 0.72 -14.25
CA TYR A 206 -5.32 1.52 -14.99
C TYR A 206 -5.05 1.39 -16.49
N ALA A 207 -6.09 1.16 -17.28
CA ALA A 207 -5.99 1.13 -18.73
C ALA A 207 -7.13 1.94 -19.36
N ALA A 208 -6.83 2.79 -20.34
CA ALA A 208 -7.82 3.41 -21.19
C ALA A 208 -8.45 2.34 -22.10
N ARG A 209 -9.72 2.53 -22.48
CA ARG A 209 -10.44 1.57 -23.34
C ARG A 209 -9.71 1.26 -24.66
N GLU A 210 -9.03 2.24 -25.23
CA GLU A 210 -8.29 2.12 -26.50
C GLU A 210 -6.78 1.96 -26.26
N SER A 211 -6.38 1.40 -25.11
CA SER A 211 -4.96 1.20 -24.79
C SER A 211 -4.27 0.30 -25.80
N ASP A 212 -3.11 0.73 -26.27
CA ASP A 212 -2.24 -0.12 -27.05
C ASP A 212 -1.58 -1.20 -26.17
N TYR A 213 -1.40 -2.40 -26.72
CA TYR A 213 -0.83 -3.52 -25.97
C TYR A 213 0.58 -3.25 -25.46
N HIS A 214 1.37 -2.47 -26.21
CA HIS A 214 2.74 -2.17 -25.83
C HIS A 214 2.80 -1.36 -24.54
N SER A 215 2.02 -0.28 -24.42
CA SER A 215 1.92 0.53 -23.21
C SER A 215 1.43 -0.27 -22.01
N LEU A 216 0.46 -1.16 -22.23
CA LEU A 216 -0.03 -2.05 -21.18
C LEU A 216 1.06 -3.01 -20.69
N TYR A 217 1.81 -3.63 -21.60
CA TYR A 217 2.91 -4.52 -21.24
C TYR A 217 4.12 -3.79 -20.65
N MET A 218 4.33 -2.52 -21.01
CA MET A 218 5.33 -1.68 -20.35
C MET A 218 4.99 -1.47 -18.88
N GLU A 219 3.72 -1.19 -18.55
CA GLU A 219 3.27 -1.05 -17.17
C GLU A 219 3.26 -2.40 -16.43
N LEU A 220 2.87 -3.49 -17.09
CA LEU A 220 2.99 -4.84 -16.53
C LEU A 220 4.46 -5.20 -16.22
N SER A 221 5.40 -4.83 -17.08
CA SER A 221 6.83 -5.05 -16.83
C SER A 221 7.33 -4.28 -15.60
N ARG A 222 6.78 -3.10 -15.32
CA ARG A 222 7.11 -2.36 -14.09
C ARG A 222 6.70 -3.12 -12.85
N LEU A 223 5.54 -3.78 -12.87
CA LEU A 223 5.08 -4.61 -11.75
C LEU A 223 6.07 -5.74 -11.48
N LEU A 224 6.53 -6.41 -12.55
CA LEU A 224 7.41 -7.58 -12.46
C LEU A 224 8.87 -7.24 -12.14
N TYR A 225 9.33 -6.02 -12.40
CA TYR A 225 10.72 -5.59 -12.19
C TYR A 225 10.87 -4.45 -11.16
N GLY A 226 10.04 -4.47 -10.11
CA GLY A 226 10.19 -3.55 -8.97
C GLY A 226 10.09 -2.07 -9.34
N GLY A 227 9.23 -1.73 -10.31
CA GLY A 227 8.96 -0.37 -10.80
C GLY A 227 9.73 0.04 -12.05
N ASN A 228 10.70 -0.76 -12.52
CA ASN A 228 11.49 -0.44 -13.70
C ASN A 228 10.86 -1.04 -14.97
N PRO A 229 10.51 -0.23 -15.98
CA PRO A 229 9.92 -0.74 -17.21
C PRO A 229 10.99 -1.47 -18.05
N LYS A 230 10.64 -2.62 -18.61
CA LYS A 230 11.54 -3.43 -19.45
C LYS A 230 10.99 -3.52 -20.86
N LEU A 231 11.60 -2.74 -21.76
CA LEU A 231 11.21 -2.66 -23.18
C LEU A 231 11.21 -4.02 -23.86
N HIS A 232 12.23 -4.85 -23.63
CA HIS A 232 12.35 -6.15 -24.30
C HIS A 232 11.25 -7.14 -23.90
N LEU A 233 10.87 -7.18 -22.61
CA LEU A 233 9.72 -7.98 -22.17
C LEU A 233 8.42 -7.46 -22.78
N ALA A 234 8.19 -6.14 -22.76
CA ALA A 234 6.99 -5.56 -23.35
C ALA A 234 6.88 -5.84 -24.85
N ASN A 235 8.00 -5.75 -25.58
CA ASN A 235 8.06 -6.11 -27.01
C ASN A 235 7.78 -7.59 -27.24
N PHE A 236 8.37 -8.48 -26.43
CA PHE A 236 8.12 -9.91 -26.51
C PHE A 236 6.63 -10.25 -26.34
N LEU A 237 5.99 -9.72 -25.29
CA LEU A 237 4.56 -9.93 -25.04
C LEU A 237 3.70 -9.31 -26.15
N HIS A 238 4.07 -8.12 -26.62
CA HIS A 238 3.40 -7.47 -27.74
C HIS A 238 3.44 -8.34 -29.01
N MET A 239 4.62 -8.86 -29.38
CA MET A 239 4.76 -9.70 -30.57
C MET A 239 3.91 -10.96 -30.50
N ILE A 240 3.91 -11.67 -29.36
CA ILE A 240 3.12 -12.89 -29.17
C ILE A 240 1.62 -12.57 -29.24
N THR A 241 1.20 -11.44 -28.67
CA THR A 241 -0.19 -10.96 -28.75
C THR A 241 -0.61 -10.72 -30.19
N ILE A 242 0.19 -9.99 -30.96
CA ILE A 242 -0.09 -9.72 -32.38
C ILE A 242 -0.11 -11.02 -33.20
N MET A 243 0.77 -11.97 -32.91
CA MET A 243 0.75 -13.29 -33.57
C MET A 243 -0.55 -14.05 -33.30
N ALA A 244 -1.02 -14.05 -32.05
CA ALA A 244 -2.27 -14.70 -31.66
C ALA A 244 -3.49 -14.03 -32.32
N GLU A 245 -3.53 -12.70 -32.34
CA GLU A 245 -4.61 -11.95 -32.99
C GLU A 245 -4.64 -12.11 -34.50
N SER A 246 -3.47 -12.30 -35.11
CA SER A 246 -3.34 -12.59 -36.54
C SER A 246 -3.74 -14.04 -36.89
N GLY A 247 -4.13 -14.85 -35.91
CA GLY A 247 -4.60 -16.22 -36.10
C GLY A 247 -3.48 -17.26 -36.24
N SER A 248 -2.27 -16.98 -35.73
CA SER A 248 -1.18 -17.96 -35.70
C SER A 248 -1.55 -19.16 -34.81
N SER A 249 -1.17 -20.38 -35.22
CA SER A 249 -1.40 -21.58 -34.41
C SER A 249 -0.47 -21.65 -33.20
N GLU A 250 -0.81 -22.46 -32.20
CA GLU A 250 0.00 -22.67 -31.00
C GLU A 250 1.40 -23.20 -31.37
N GLU A 251 1.51 -24.11 -32.34
CA GLU A 251 2.78 -24.65 -32.80
C GLU A 251 3.64 -23.58 -33.46
N GLN A 252 3.03 -22.69 -34.26
CA GLN A 252 3.73 -21.58 -34.89
C GLN A 252 4.25 -20.59 -33.85
N MET A 253 3.43 -20.27 -32.85
CA MET A 253 3.82 -19.41 -31.74
C MET A 253 4.93 -20.05 -30.90
N GLU A 254 4.82 -21.34 -30.59
CA GLU A 254 5.83 -22.07 -29.81
C GLU A 254 7.17 -22.16 -30.54
N VAL A 255 7.14 -22.41 -31.85
CA VAL A 255 8.34 -22.38 -32.71
C VAL A 255 9.00 -21.00 -32.68
N PHE A 256 8.21 -19.92 -32.74
CA PHE A 256 8.75 -18.56 -32.65
C PHE A 256 9.35 -18.26 -31.27
N ILE A 257 8.64 -18.60 -30.19
CA ILE A 257 9.08 -18.35 -28.81
C ILE A 257 10.38 -19.13 -28.51
N MET A 258 10.42 -20.40 -28.89
CA MET A 258 11.55 -21.28 -28.61
C MET A 258 12.75 -20.99 -29.52
N ASN A 259 12.55 -20.83 -30.83
CA ASN A 259 13.66 -20.75 -31.79
C ASN A 259 14.09 -19.31 -32.07
N SER A 260 13.16 -18.36 -32.16
CA SER A 260 13.48 -16.97 -32.47
C SER A 260 13.77 -16.16 -31.21
N GLN A 261 12.93 -16.29 -30.17
CA GLN A 261 13.10 -15.55 -28.92
C GLN A 261 14.01 -16.27 -27.91
N LYS A 262 14.35 -17.55 -28.15
CA LYS A 262 15.20 -18.38 -27.26
C LYS A 262 14.65 -18.48 -25.84
N VAL A 263 13.33 -18.64 -25.72
CA VAL A 263 12.63 -18.78 -24.44
C VAL A 263 12.04 -20.19 -24.34
N PRO A 264 12.76 -21.20 -23.79
CA PRO A 264 12.25 -22.56 -23.57
C PRO A 264 11.05 -22.65 -22.64
N LYS A 265 10.34 -23.79 -22.66
CA LYS A 265 9.20 -24.05 -21.75
C LYS A 265 9.67 -24.08 -20.29
N LEU A 266 8.78 -23.67 -19.39
CA LEU A 266 9.02 -23.78 -17.94
C LEU A 266 9.16 -25.26 -17.53
N PRO A 267 9.99 -25.58 -16.53
CA PRO A 267 10.03 -26.90 -15.91
C PRO A 267 8.67 -27.28 -15.32
N ALA A 268 8.41 -28.59 -15.20
CA ALA A 268 7.12 -29.09 -14.69
C ALA A 268 6.91 -28.78 -13.20
N GLU A 269 7.99 -28.49 -12.47
CA GLU A 269 8.01 -28.17 -11.05
C GLU A 269 7.57 -26.71 -10.76
N GLU A 270 7.59 -25.83 -11.77
CA GLU A 270 7.22 -24.42 -11.61
C GLU A 270 5.71 -24.22 -11.81
N SER A 271 5.05 -23.60 -10.82
CA SER A 271 3.64 -23.22 -10.94
C SER A 271 3.47 -22.01 -11.84
N VAL A 272 2.42 -22.01 -12.66
CA VAL A 272 2.13 -20.93 -13.62
C VAL A 272 1.56 -19.71 -12.90
N TRP A 273 1.99 -18.52 -13.30
CA TRP A 273 1.42 -17.27 -12.81
C TRP A 273 -0.02 -17.06 -13.30
N LEU A 274 -0.92 -16.73 -12.37
CA LEU A 274 -2.30 -16.38 -12.62
C LEU A 274 -2.66 -15.04 -11.95
N LEU A 275 -3.75 -14.41 -12.35
CA LEU A 275 -4.28 -13.24 -11.64
C LEU A 275 -5.07 -13.69 -10.41
N SER A 276 -4.91 -13.00 -9.27
CA SER A 276 -5.84 -13.16 -8.15
C SER A 276 -7.17 -12.52 -8.53
N THR A 277 -8.24 -13.30 -8.68
CA THR A 277 -9.58 -12.74 -8.89
C THR A 277 -10.10 -12.16 -7.58
N VAL A 278 -9.86 -10.88 -7.34
CA VAL A 278 -10.61 -10.12 -6.35
C VAL A 278 -11.87 -9.63 -7.05
N SER A 279 -12.99 -10.31 -6.80
CA SER A 279 -14.31 -9.89 -7.30
C SER A 279 -14.55 -8.44 -6.90
N SER A 280 -14.72 -7.55 -7.88
CA SER A 280 -15.01 -6.14 -7.64
C SER A 280 -16.43 -6.01 -7.06
N SER A 281 -16.57 -5.75 -5.75
CA SER A 281 -17.81 -5.17 -5.23
C SER A 281 -17.88 -3.72 -5.71
N ALA A 282 -18.87 -3.39 -6.52
CA ALA A 282 -19.05 -2.08 -7.15
C ALA A 282 -19.38 -0.94 -6.17
N ASP A 283 -19.46 -1.20 -4.86
CA ASP A 283 -20.01 -0.25 -3.88
C ASP A 283 -18.97 0.72 -3.27
N ASN A 284 -17.67 0.52 -3.49
CA ASN A 284 -16.63 1.38 -2.89
C ASN A 284 -16.15 2.53 -3.79
N ASP A 285 -16.45 2.52 -5.08
CA ASP A 285 -15.93 3.54 -6.01
C ASP A 285 -16.72 4.88 -5.94
N GLU A 286 -17.91 4.89 -5.33
CA GLU A 286 -18.72 6.10 -5.16
C GLU A 286 -18.23 6.99 -3.98
N ALA A 287 -17.58 6.39 -2.97
CA ALA A 287 -17.04 7.12 -1.82
C ALA A 287 -15.78 7.94 -2.18
N LEU A 288 -14.96 7.46 -3.11
CA LEU A 288 -13.75 8.15 -3.60
C LEU A 288 -14.09 9.38 -4.45
N MET A 289 -15.30 9.45 -5.02
CA MET A 289 -15.77 10.54 -5.87
C MET A 289 -16.27 11.77 -5.08
N GLN A 290 -16.60 11.63 -3.80
CA GLN A 290 -17.15 12.75 -3.01
C GLN A 290 -16.07 13.64 -2.38
N GLN A 291 -14.86 13.13 -2.12
CA GLN A 291 -13.78 13.94 -1.54
C GLN A 291 -13.09 14.88 -2.54
N HIS A 292 -13.21 14.65 -3.85
CA HIS A 292 -12.53 15.46 -4.87
C HIS A 292 -13.37 16.60 -5.47
N ARG A 293 -14.57 16.86 -4.93
CA ARG A 293 -15.49 17.89 -5.45
C ARG A 293 -15.48 19.21 -4.69
N LEU A 294 -14.33 19.66 -4.23
CA LEU A 294 -14.15 21.05 -3.76
C LEU A 294 -12.86 21.61 -4.32
N SER A 295 -12.93 22.20 -5.52
CA SER A 295 -12.27 23.46 -5.88
C SER A 295 -12.42 23.76 -7.38
N THR A 296 -12.76 25.02 -7.67
CA THR A 296 -12.78 25.72 -8.96
C THR A 296 -13.93 25.42 -9.94
N THR A 297 -14.99 26.22 -9.76
CA THR A 297 -15.98 26.62 -10.78
C THR A 297 -15.29 27.34 -11.92
N ILE A 298 -15.31 26.80 -13.14
CA ILE A 298 -15.23 27.59 -14.38
C ILE A 298 -16.26 27.04 -15.36
N GLU A 299 -17.00 27.99 -15.94
CA GLU A 299 -18.21 27.86 -16.73
C GLU A 299 -18.06 27.04 -18.02
N GLY A 300 -19.19 26.52 -18.47
CA GLY A 300 -19.27 25.45 -19.45
C GLY A 300 -19.03 25.88 -20.89
N ARG A 301 -18.69 24.89 -21.72
CA ARG A 301 -19.03 24.90 -23.14
C ARG A 301 -19.13 23.50 -23.73
N ASN A 302 -20.38 23.08 -23.93
CA ASN A 302 -20.88 22.19 -24.99
C ASN A 302 -20.27 20.79 -25.16
N SER A 303 -20.91 19.82 -24.52
CA SER A 303 -20.87 18.40 -24.90
C SER A 303 -21.44 18.20 -26.31
N LYS A 304 -20.58 17.90 -27.29
CA LYS A 304 -21.03 17.35 -28.57
C LYS A 304 -21.23 15.85 -28.41
N LYS A 305 -22.46 15.38 -28.62
CA LYS A 305 -22.81 13.95 -28.76
C LYS A 305 -21.94 13.34 -29.86
N PHE A 306 -20.93 12.55 -29.49
CA PHE A 306 -20.19 11.76 -30.45
C PHE A 306 -21.01 10.52 -30.81
N LYS A 307 -21.24 10.35 -32.11
CA LYS A 307 -21.91 9.19 -32.69
C LYS A 307 -21.10 7.94 -32.37
N LYS A 308 -21.79 6.93 -31.85
CA LYS A 308 -21.34 5.55 -31.64
C LYS A 308 -20.67 5.04 -32.92
N LYS A 309 -19.34 4.99 -32.95
CA LYS A 309 -18.57 4.24 -33.95
C LYS A 309 -18.39 2.83 -33.37
N THR A 310 -18.89 1.84 -34.09
CA THR A 310 -18.71 0.42 -33.80
C THR A 310 -17.21 0.11 -33.86
N GLY A 311 -16.60 -0.24 -32.74
CA GLY A 311 -15.16 -0.48 -32.67
C GLY A 311 -14.81 -1.49 -31.58
N ILE A 312 -14.40 -2.68 -32.04
CA ILE A 312 -13.63 -3.74 -31.37
C ILE A 312 -14.32 -4.39 -30.16
N ASN A 313 -15.35 -5.20 -30.42
CA ASN A 313 -15.55 -6.43 -29.65
C ASN A 313 -14.69 -7.50 -30.34
N SER A 314 -13.41 -7.61 -29.97
CA SER A 314 -12.60 -8.77 -30.33
C SER A 314 -13.02 -9.92 -29.41
N ASN A 315 -13.25 -11.10 -29.98
CA ASN A 315 -13.54 -12.33 -29.23
C ASN A 315 -12.27 -12.79 -28.51
N TRP A 316 -11.86 -12.02 -27.50
CA TRP A 316 -10.76 -12.32 -26.60
C TRP A 316 -11.31 -13.00 -25.33
N PRO A 317 -10.61 -14.01 -24.80
CA PRO A 317 -9.37 -14.55 -25.34
C PRO A 317 -9.58 -15.32 -26.66
N PRO A 318 -8.57 -15.35 -27.56
CA PRO A 318 -8.70 -15.92 -28.90
C PRO A 318 -9.29 -17.33 -28.85
N VAL A 319 -10.09 -17.69 -29.85
CA VAL A 319 -10.78 -18.99 -29.95
C VAL A 319 -9.77 -20.12 -29.72
N GLY A 320 -9.74 -20.67 -28.51
CA GLY A 320 -8.69 -21.59 -28.08
C GLY A 320 -8.18 -21.39 -26.66
N TRP A 321 -8.31 -20.19 -26.05
CA TRP A 321 -7.70 -19.71 -24.79
C TRP A 321 -7.36 -20.67 -23.64
N LYS A 322 -8.01 -21.83 -23.55
CA LYS A 322 -7.50 -23.04 -22.87
C LYS A 322 -6.19 -23.61 -23.49
N THR A 323 -5.53 -22.87 -24.39
CA THR A 323 -4.31 -23.20 -25.16
C THR A 323 -3.09 -22.34 -24.79
N ALA A 324 -3.11 -21.64 -23.65
CA ALA A 324 -1.84 -21.42 -22.93
C ALA A 324 -1.22 -22.81 -22.64
N PRO A 325 0.12 -22.97 -22.60
CA PRO A 325 0.74 -24.29 -22.51
C PRO A 325 0.04 -25.13 -21.44
N ARG A 326 -0.52 -26.29 -21.80
CA ARG A 326 -1.24 -27.12 -20.84
C ARG A 326 -0.27 -27.62 -19.78
N PHE A 327 -0.25 -26.95 -18.63
CA PHE A 327 0.37 -27.47 -17.42
C PHE A 327 -0.63 -28.43 -16.80
N ASN A 328 -0.25 -29.71 -16.73
CA ASN A 328 -1.12 -30.80 -16.32
C ASN A 328 -1.63 -30.59 -14.88
N LEU A 329 -2.86 -30.10 -14.72
CA LEU A 329 -3.63 -30.36 -13.50
C LEU A 329 -4.19 -31.79 -13.59
N PRO A 330 -4.06 -32.63 -12.55
CA PRO A 330 -4.69 -33.94 -12.55
C PRO A 330 -6.21 -33.78 -12.39
N HIS A 331 -6.93 -33.83 -13.51
CA HIS A 331 -8.39 -33.95 -13.52
C HIS A 331 -8.79 -35.43 -13.58
N VAL A 332 -9.55 -35.86 -12.58
CA VAL A 332 -10.22 -37.17 -12.54
C VAL A 332 -11.28 -37.20 -13.65
N ASN A 333 -11.17 -38.18 -14.56
CA ASN A 333 -12.13 -38.42 -15.64
C ASN A 333 -13.32 -39.27 -15.14
N LEU A 334 -14.55 -38.92 -15.53
CA LEU A 334 -15.63 -39.91 -15.69
C LEU A 334 -16.53 -39.53 -16.89
N PRO A 335 -16.99 -40.51 -17.72
CA PRO A 335 -17.50 -40.25 -19.07
C PRO A 335 -18.99 -39.92 -19.12
N GLU A 336 -19.39 -39.22 -20.19
CA GLU A 336 -20.76 -38.95 -20.59
C GLU A 336 -21.56 -40.24 -20.89
N THR A 337 -22.79 -40.33 -20.38
CA THR A 337 -23.86 -41.10 -21.02
C THR A 337 -25.19 -40.38 -20.83
N ARG A 338 -25.88 -40.10 -21.94
CA ARG A 338 -27.22 -39.51 -22.00
C ARG A 338 -28.27 -40.45 -21.39
N ALA A 339 -29.07 -39.97 -20.45
CA ALA A 339 -30.51 -40.29 -20.32
C ALA A 339 -31.18 -39.31 -19.33
N ALA A 340 -32.41 -38.92 -19.64
CA ALA A 340 -33.25 -38.01 -18.87
C ALA A 340 -33.71 -38.64 -17.53
N TRP A 341 -33.68 -37.86 -16.45
CA TRP A 341 -34.81 -37.56 -15.55
C TRP A 341 -34.34 -36.85 -14.26
N SER A 342 -35.10 -35.80 -13.91
CA SER A 342 -35.33 -35.27 -12.56
C SER A 342 -34.12 -34.78 -11.74
N LEU A 343 -33.96 -33.44 -11.65
CA LEU A 343 -33.14 -32.78 -10.64
C LEU A 343 -33.59 -33.16 -9.21
N PRO A 344 -32.70 -33.61 -8.33
CA PRO A 344 -32.77 -33.34 -6.90
C PRO A 344 -31.92 -32.10 -6.61
N THR A 345 -32.57 -31.09 -6.03
CA THR A 345 -31.94 -29.90 -5.45
C THR A 345 -30.89 -30.32 -4.41
N ILE A 346 -29.61 -30.23 -4.76
CA ILE A 346 -28.51 -30.22 -3.80
C ILE A 346 -28.20 -28.74 -3.54
N LYS A 347 -28.53 -28.30 -2.33
CA LYS A 347 -28.19 -26.99 -1.80
C LYS A 347 -26.68 -26.93 -1.63
N ASN A 348 -26.02 -26.12 -2.46
CA ASN A 348 -24.67 -25.67 -2.16
C ASN A 348 -24.75 -24.77 -0.92
N HIS A 349 -24.02 -25.13 0.13
CA HIS A 349 -23.76 -24.23 1.24
C HIS A 349 -22.99 -23.03 0.70
N SER A 350 -23.66 -21.87 0.67
CA SER A 350 -23.00 -20.59 0.43
C SER A 350 -22.02 -20.33 1.57
N LEU A 351 -20.84 -19.84 1.21
CA LEU A 351 -20.08 -18.95 2.09
C LEU A 351 -21.03 -17.80 2.44
N GLU A 352 -21.58 -17.84 3.66
CA GLU A 352 -22.23 -16.66 4.21
C GLU A 352 -21.13 -15.63 4.46
N GLU A 353 -21.01 -14.67 3.53
CA GLU A 353 -20.71 -13.30 3.92
C GLU A 353 -21.80 -12.85 4.89
N THR A 354 -21.67 -13.18 6.16
CA THR A 354 -22.51 -12.59 7.19
C THR A 354 -21.94 -11.20 7.51
N SER A 355 -22.08 -10.26 6.58
CA SER A 355 -22.09 -8.82 6.88
C SER A 355 -23.39 -8.48 7.61
N ALA A 356 -23.65 -9.16 8.74
CA ALA A 356 -24.74 -8.82 9.62
C ALA A 356 -24.33 -7.57 10.40
N GLN A 357 -24.76 -6.40 9.92
CA GLN A 357 -25.07 -5.28 10.79
C GLN A 357 -26.23 -5.71 11.71
N LYS A 358 -25.95 -6.53 12.72
CA LYS A 358 -26.86 -6.81 13.82
C LYS A 358 -26.56 -5.83 14.92
N GLU A 359 -27.57 -5.06 15.32
CA GLU A 359 -27.49 -4.14 16.44
C GLU A 359 -27.74 -4.91 17.74
N TYR A 360 -26.69 -5.04 18.56
CA TYR A 360 -26.77 -5.76 19.83
C TYR A 360 -27.03 -4.78 20.99
N PRO A 361 -28.15 -4.94 21.75
CA PRO A 361 -28.37 -4.17 22.96
C PRO A 361 -27.43 -4.64 24.09
N PHE A 362 -26.80 -3.69 24.78
CA PHE A 362 -25.96 -3.96 25.97
C PHE A 362 -26.55 -3.34 27.26
N PRO A 363 -26.38 -3.98 28.45
CA PRO A 363 -26.98 -3.53 29.71
C PRO A 363 -26.42 -2.20 30.26
N THR A 364 -27.20 -1.53 31.11
CA THR A 364 -26.94 -0.19 31.69
C THR A 364 -26.20 -0.21 33.05
N GLU A 365 -25.78 -1.36 33.56
CA GLU A 365 -25.28 -1.49 34.96
C GLU A 365 -23.79 -1.22 35.18
N LEU A 366 -23.15 -0.46 34.28
CA LEU A 366 -21.79 0.05 34.48
C LEU A 366 -21.76 1.58 34.36
N THR A 367 -22.74 2.20 35.01
CA THR A 367 -22.76 3.65 35.27
C THR A 367 -22.34 3.84 36.71
N MET A 368 -21.14 4.38 36.96
CA MET A 368 -20.73 4.73 38.32
C MET A 368 -21.55 5.92 38.81
N GLU A 369 -22.55 5.65 39.63
CA GLU A 369 -22.86 6.55 40.75
C GLU A 369 -21.78 6.38 41.83
N GLY A 370 -21.46 7.49 42.49
CA GLY A 370 -20.28 7.67 43.32
C GLY A 370 -20.26 6.89 44.63
N ASP A 371 -19.04 6.82 45.18
CA ASP A 371 -18.66 6.54 46.56
C ASP A 371 -19.23 5.30 47.25
N GLN A 372 -18.41 4.26 47.38
CA GLN A 372 -17.75 3.89 48.65
C GLN A 372 -16.95 2.59 48.49
N LEU A 373 -15.67 2.63 48.89
CA LEU A 373 -14.84 1.46 49.15
C LEU A 373 -15.22 0.88 50.53
N PRO A 374 -14.96 -0.41 50.80
CA PRO A 374 -13.91 -0.64 51.78
C PRO A 374 -12.90 -1.73 51.40
N SER A 375 -11.65 -1.36 51.70
CA SER A 375 -10.40 -2.08 51.76
C SER A 375 -10.45 -3.49 52.38
N SER A 376 -9.63 -4.40 51.83
CA SER A 376 -8.67 -5.17 52.65
C SER A 376 -7.58 -5.83 51.79
N SER A 377 -6.34 -5.52 52.18
CA SER A 377 -5.03 -6.11 51.85
C SER A 377 -5.01 -7.65 51.71
N ALA A 378 -4.11 -8.28 50.94
CA ALA A 378 -2.66 -8.22 51.11
C ALA A 378 -1.85 -8.59 49.86
N ALA A 379 -0.68 -7.95 49.76
CA ALA A 379 0.33 -8.08 48.71
C ALA A 379 1.21 -9.32 48.88
N VAL A 380 1.70 -9.88 47.76
CA VAL A 380 3.07 -10.41 47.63
C VAL A 380 3.62 -9.99 46.27
N SER A 381 4.79 -9.35 46.31
CA SER A 381 5.51 -8.69 45.21
C SER A 381 6.73 -9.52 44.79
N LEU A 382 7.03 -9.51 43.49
CA LEU A 382 8.35 -9.64 42.82
C LEU A 382 8.09 -9.53 41.31
N GLU A 383 8.05 -8.30 40.77
CA GLU A 383 9.15 -7.54 40.12
C GLU A 383 9.29 -7.81 38.61
N SER A 384 8.81 -6.85 37.82
CA SER A 384 9.47 -6.44 36.59
C SER A 384 9.23 -4.94 36.41
N GLU A 385 10.32 -4.20 36.50
CA GLU A 385 10.44 -2.75 36.41
C GLU A 385 9.96 -2.22 35.04
N ALA A 386 9.12 -1.19 35.07
CA ALA A 386 9.31 0.07 34.35
C ALA A 386 8.00 0.88 34.34
N LEU A 387 8.13 2.19 34.60
CA LEU A 387 7.12 3.26 34.56
C LEU A 387 6.48 3.62 35.91
N GLU A 388 7.32 4.04 36.84
CA GLU A 388 6.94 4.98 37.88
C GLU A 388 7.84 6.23 37.73
N TYR A 389 7.26 7.40 37.96
CA TYR A 389 7.79 8.79 37.82
C TYR A 389 7.16 9.57 36.68
N LEU A 390 5.98 10.14 36.94
CA LEU A 390 5.63 11.55 36.71
C LEU A 390 4.12 11.75 36.97
N SER A 391 3.69 11.60 38.22
CA SER A 391 2.44 12.22 38.66
C SER A 391 2.54 12.58 40.13
N GLU A 392 3.16 13.72 40.41
CA GLU A 392 2.88 14.44 41.65
C GLU A 392 3.02 15.95 41.41
N HIS A 393 1.93 16.65 41.76
CA HIS A 393 1.83 18.07 42.08
C HIS A 393 1.65 19.09 40.93
N VAL A 394 0.37 19.38 40.64
CA VAL A 394 -0.05 20.75 40.33
C VAL A 394 -1.19 21.14 41.27
N SER A 395 -0.92 22.10 42.14
CA SER A 395 -1.91 23.00 42.74
C SER A 395 -1.18 24.25 43.23
N ASN A 396 -1.30 25.35 42.50
CA ASN A 396 -1.94 26.58 43.00
C ASN A 396 -1.74 27.76 42.04
N ILE A 397 -2.85 28.45 41.84
CA ILE A 397 -3.06 29.71 41.11
C ILE A 397 -2.44 30.86 41.91
N VAL A 398 -1.73 31.79 41.25
CA VAL A 398 -1.81 33.26 41.43
C VAL A 398 -1.26 33.94 40.17
N ALA A 399 -2.04 34.83 39.55
CA ALA A 399 -1.59 35.84 38.57
C ALA A 399 -1.20 37.15 39.29
N PRO A 400 -0.42 38.06 38.68
CA PRO A 400 -1.09 39.18 38.03
C PRO A 400 -0.42 39.75 36.75
N ASP A 401 -1.29 40.29 35.90
CA ASP A 401 -1.21 41.50 35.05
C ASP A 401 0.14 41.96 34.47
N THR A 402 0.16 42.16 33.13
CA THR A 402 0.20 43.51 32.55
C THR A 402 -0.26 43.48 31.08
N SER A 403 -1.21 44.36 30.78
CA SER A 403 -1.82 44.68 29.49
C SER A 403 -0.84 45.25 28.45
N VAL A 404 -0.89 44.78 27.20
CA VAL A 404 -0.78 45.64 26.00
C VAL A 404 -1.48 44.96 24.80
N GLU A 405 -2.52 45.59 24.27
CA GLU A 405 -3.01 45.43 22.89
C GLU A 405 -2.55 46.68 22.10
N PRO A 406 -2.40 46.68 20.75
CA PRO A 406 -3.52 46.34 19.84
C PRO A 406 -3.19 45.73 18.44
N THR A 407 -4.20 45.03 17.90
CA THR A 407 -4.65 44.92 16.48
C THR A 407 -3.64 44.68 15.33
N SER A 408 -3.82 43.59 14.58
CA SER A 408 -4.45 43.63 13.24
C SER A 408 -4.51 42.25 12.56
N VAL A 409 -5.45 42.16 11.62
CA VAL A 409 -6.08 40.99 11.03
C VAL A 409 -5.21 40.36 9.93
N HIS A 410 -4.97 39.05 9.97
CA HIS A 410 -4.93 38.22 8.76
C HIS A 410 -5.14 36.74 9.10
N GLY A 411 -6.28 36.21 8.65
CA GLY A 411 -6.63 34.80 8.78
C GLY A 411 -5.62 33.92 8.03
N SER A 412 -4.98 33.03 8.78
CA SER A 412 -4.21 31.92 8.24
C SER A 412 -5.01 30.66 8.53
N ASN A 413 -5.64 30.12 7.49
CA ASN A 413 -6.21 28.77 7.53
C ASN A 413 -5.03 27.80 7.58
N SER A 414 -4.56 27.48 8.78
CA SER A 414 -3.67 26.35 9.00
C SER A 414 -4.45 25.08 8.70
N CYS A 415 -4.15 24.47 7.56
CA CYS A 415 -4.65 23.16 7.16
C CYS A 415 -4.26 22.18 8.27
N GLU A 416 -5.26 21.75 9.04
CA GLU A 416 -5.14 20.73 10.06
C GLU A 416 -4.56 19.48 9.41
N ARG A 417 -3.29 19.22 9.73
CA ARG A 417 -2.65 17.93 9.53
C ARG A 417 -3.61 16.91 10.17
N GLU A 418 -4.08 15.91 9.42
CA GLU A 418 -4.75 14.73 9.98
C GLU A 418 -3.75 14.00 10.88
N GLN A 419 -3.55 14.57 12.05
CA GLN A 419 -2.83 14.02 13.15
C GLN A 419 -3.74 12.91 13.65
N LEU A 420 -3.22 11.70 13.79
CA LEU A 420 -3.88 10.65 14.58
C LEU A 420 -4.02 11.22 15.99
N CYS A 421 -5.15 11.90 16.24
CA CYS A 421 -5.44 12.55 17.50
C CYS A 421 -5.76 11.44 18.50
N PHE A 422 -4.73 11.03 19.22
CA PHE A 422 -4.90 10.47 20.55
C PHE A 422 -5.32 11.62 21.46
N GLY A 423 -6.59 12.00 21.38
CA GLY A 423 -7.20 12.74 22.48
C GLY A 423 -6.89 11.98 23.77
N THR A 424 -6.62 12.68 24.86
CA THR A 424 -6.38 12.14 26.20
C THR A 424 -7.57 11.28 26.62
N THR A 425 -7.62 10.03 26.17
CA THR A 425 -8.65 9.08 26.52
C THR A 425 -8.44 8.69 27.97
N ASN A 426 -9.38 9.09 28.83
CA ASN A 426 -9.43 8.66 30.22
C ASN A 426 -9.27 7.13 30.27
N ALA A 427 -8.16 6.65 30.86
CA ALA A 427 -7.80 5.24 30.87
C ALA A 427 -8.94 4.36 31.44
N LYS A 428 -9.70 4.89 32.42
CA LYS A 428 -10.87 4.22 32.98
C LYS A 428 -11.98 4.02 31.95
N GLN A 429 -12.20 5.02 31.08
CA GLN A 429 -13.21 4.94 30.02
C GLN A 429 -12.79 3.98 28.91
N ALA A 430 -11.50 3.91 28.59
CA ALA A 430 -10.96 2.96 27.61
C ALA A 430 -11.12 1.51 28.11
N MET A 431 -10.74 1.23 29.36
CA MET A 431 -10.92 -0.08 30.00
C MET A 431 -12.39 -0.49 30.03
N LEU A 432 -13.29 0.43 30.41
CA LEU A 432 -14.73 0.18 30.41
C LEU A 432 -15.27 -0.15 29.00
N THR A 433 -14.77 0.55 27.99
CA THR A 433 -15.15 0.33 26.59
C THR A 433 -14.70 -1.05 26.10
N GLY A 434 -13.49 -1.49 26.49
CA GLY A 434 -12.98 -2.84 26.24
C GLY A 434 -13.92 -3.91 26.79
N ARG A 435 -14.17 -3.85 28.10
CA ARG A 435 -15.03 -4.81 28.82
C ARG A 435 -16.45 -4.91 28.29
N ILE A 436 -17.09 -3.78 27.96
CA ILE A 436 -18.43 -3.80 27.36
C ILE A 436 -18.39 -4.49 25.99
N GLY A 437 -17.37 -4.22 25.18
CA GLY A 437 -17.28 -4.86 23.87
C GLY A 437 -16.95 -6.35 23.93
N GLU A 438 -16.15 -6.81 24.90
CA GLU A 438 -15.94 -8.24 25.17
C GLU A 438 -17.25 -8.94 25.55
N GLN A 439 -18.05 -8.33 26.42
CA GLN A 439 -19.37 -8.86 26.80
C GLN A 439 -20.31 -8.97 25.59
N VAL A 440 -20.31 -7.96 24.72
CA VAL A 440 -21.10 -7.96 23.47
C VAL A 440 -20.62 -9.06 22.53
N ALA A 441 -19.30 -9.21 22.36
CA ALA A 441 -18.70 -10.26 21.53
C ALA A 441 -19.07 -11.65 22.05
N PHE A 442 -18.91 -11.89 23.36
CA PHE A 442 -19.27 -13.16 23.98
C PHE A 442 -20.73 -13.52 23.73
N LYS A 443 -21.66 -12.57 23.93
CA LYS A 443 -23.08 -12.79 23.65
C LYS A 443 -23.33 -13.13 22.17
N TYR A 444 -22.70 -12.39 21.25
CA TYR A 444 -22.79 -12.65 19.81
C TYR A 444 -22.34 -14.08 19.46
N PHE A 445 -21.20 -14.52 19.98
CA PHE A 445 -20.67 -15.84 19.66
C PHE A 445 -21.46 -16.97 20.34
N VAL A 446 -21.96 -16.76 21.57
CA VAL A 446 -22.85 -17.72 22.24
C VAL A 446 -24.15 -17.92 21.46
N GLU A 447 -24.72 -16.87 20.89
CA GLU A 447 -25.93 -16.96 20.06
C GLU A 447 -25.69 -17.71 18.75
N ASN A 448 -24.50 -17.58 18.15
CA ASN A 448 -24.19 -18.20 16.85
C ASN A 448 -23.64 -19.62 16.96
N ALA A 449 -22.77 -19.90 17.93
CA ALA A 449 -22.06 -21.19 18.08
C ALA A 449 -22.60 -22.08 19.21
N GLY A 450 -23.49 -21.53 20.05
CA GLY A 450 -24.07 -22.23 21.20
C GLY A 450 -23.23 -22.05 22.48
N LYS A 451 -23.93 -21.91 23.62
CA LYS A 451 -23.33 -21.59 24.93
C LYS A 451 -22.24 -22.57 25.40
N THR A 452 -22.36 -23.85 25.06
CA THR A 452 -21.41 -24.88 25.48
C THR A 452 -20.10 -24.85 24.71
N SER A 453 -20.05 -24.11 23.60
CA SER A 453 -18.93 -24.10 22.67
C SER A 453 -18.12 -22.80 22.74
N VAL A 454 -18.50 -21.85 23.60
CA VAL A 454 -17.85 -20.53 23.67
C VAL A 454 -17.37 -20.26 25.08
N LYS A 455 -16.09 -19.95 25.23
CA LYS A 455 -15.44 -19.64 26.50
C LYS A 455 -14.83 -18.24 26.45
N TRP A 456 -15.27 -17.36 27.35
CA TRP A 456 -14.63 -16.06 27.58
C TRP A 456 -13.47 -16.25 28.56
N VAL A 457 -12.25 -16.14 28.07
CA VAL A 457 -11.04 -16.56 28.79
C VAL A 457 -10.58 -15.49 29.79
N ASN A 458 -10.81 -14.21 29.51
CA ASN A 458 -10.51 -13.08 30.40
C ASN A 458 -11.75 -12.47 31.10
N GLU A 459 -12.83 -13.24 31.26
CA GLU A 459 -14.09 -12.78 31.88
C GLU A 459 -13.87 -12.11 33.25
N VAL A 460 -13.04 -12.70 34.10
CA VAL A 460 -12.80 -12.21 35.47
C VAL A 460 -11.64 -11.23 35.55
N ASN A 461 -10.51 -11.52 34.88
CA ASN A 461 -9.28 -10.72 34.89
C ASN A 461 -8.55 -10.86 33.56
N GLU A 462 -7.71 -9.87 33.21
CA GLU A 462 -6.79 -9.98 32.06
C GLU A 462 -5.87 -11.19 32.24
N THR A 463 -5.83 -12.06 31.23
CA THR A 463 -5.03 -13.31 31.27
C THR A 463 -3.64 -13.14 30.66
N GLY A 464 -3.42 -12.05 29.90
CA GLY A 464 -2.19 -11.83 29.14
C GLY A 464 -2.05 -12.74 27.91
N LEU A 465 -3.10 -13.51 27.58
CA LEU A 465 -3.19 -14.29 26.35
C LEU A 465 -3.47 -13.34 25.15
N PRO A 466 -3.07 -13.73 23.92
CA PRO A 466 -3.26 -12.92 22.73
C PRO A 466 -4.69 -13.01 22.13
N TYR A 467 -5.67 -13.40 22.94
CA TYR A 467 -7.08 -13.57 22.58
C TYR A 467 -7.96 -13.51 23.85
N ASP A 468 -9.22 -13.13 23.66
CA ASP A 468 -10.21 -12.98 24.74
C ASP A 468 -11.20 -14.15 24.80
N ILE A 469 -11.58 -14.70 23.65
CA ILE A 469 -12.63 -15.72 23.51
C ILE A 469 -12.11 -16.93 22.72
N VAL A 470 -12.55 -18.13 23.12
CA VAL A 470 -12.31 -19.39 22.39
C VAL A 470 -13.64 -20.02 22.00
N ILE A 471 -13.75 -20.49 20.76
CA ILE A 471 -14.90 -21.23 20.24
C ILE A 471 -14.45 -22.64 19.83
N GLY A 472 -15.09 -23.67 20.35
CA GLY A 472 -14.77 -25.08 20.06
C GLY A 472 -14.67 -25.94 21.31
N GLY A 473 -14.55 -27.26 21.12
CA GLY A 473 -14.49 -28.25 22.21
C GLY A 473 -13.35 -29.27 22.14
N GLU A 474 -12.59 -29.32 21.03
CA GLU A 474 -11.42 -30.19 20.82
C GLU A 474 -10.28 -29.37 20.18
N GLU A 475 -9.03 -29.59 20.57
CA GLU A 475 -7.85 -28.73 20.23
C GLU A 475 -7.65 -28.50 18.71
N GLU A 476 -8.10 -29.42 17.84
CA GLU A 476 -7.97 -29.29 16.39
C GLU A 476 -9.07 -28.46 15.71
N SER A 477 -10.12 -28.06 16.45
CA SER A 477 -11.23 -27.25 15.93
C SER A 477 -11.45 -25.95 16.70
N GLU A 478 -10.46 -25.49 17.48
CA GLU A 478 -10.56 -24.25 18.24
C GLU A 478 -10.38 -23.02 17.33
N GLU A 479 -11.29 -22.05 17.48
CA GLU A 479 -11.18 -20.71 16.93
C GLU A 479 -10.93 -19.73 18.09
N TYR A 480 -9.89 -18.90 17.95
CA TYR A 480 -9.46 -17.91 18.92
C TYR A 480 -9.87 -16.52 18.44
N ILE A 481 -10.45 -15.73 19.34
CA ILE A 481 -10.99 -14.41 19.03
C ILE A 481 -10.39 -13.35 19.93
N GLU A 482 -9.79 -12.35 19.30
CA GLU A 482 -9.35 -11.10 19.92
C GLU A 482 -10.40 -10.00 19.71
N VAL A 483 -10.74 -9.26 20.76
CA VAL A 483 -11.82 -8.27 20.78
C VAL A 483 -11.26 -6.85 20.77
N LYS A 484 -11.65 -6.06 19.77
CA LYS A 484 -11.24 -4.64 19.64
C LYS A 484 -12.44 -3.71 19.68
N SER A 485 -12.56 -2.96 20.78
CA SER A 485 -13.74 -2.16 21.10
C SER A 485 -13.48 -0.66 20.99
N THR A 486 -14.44 0.10 20.46
CA THR A 486 -14.36 1.56 20.36
C THR A 486 -15.72 2.23 20.44
N LYS A 487 -15.75 3.47 20.95
CA LYS A 487 -16.94 4.35 20.93
C LYS A 487 -16.96 5.29 19.71
N SER A 488 -15.86 5.34 18.97
CA SER A 488 -15.71 6.20 17.79
C SER A 488 -15.68 5.36 16.53
N ALA A 489 -16.29 5.83 15.44
CA ALA A 489 -16.23 5.18 14.12
C ALA A 489 -14.87 5.37 13.41
N LYS A 490 -13.76 5.36 14.17
CA LYS A 490 -12.41 5.36 13.59
C LYS A 490 -12.28 4.14 12.69
N ASP A 491 -11.43 4.20 11.68
CA ASP A 491 -11.16 3.13 10.72
C ASP A 491 -10.02 2.20 11.18
N TRP A 492 -9.22 2.61 12.16
CA TRP A 492 -8.11 1.84 12.73
C TRP A 492 -8.37 1.29 14.14
N PHE A 493 -7.56 0.32 14.55
CA PHE A 493 -7.42 -0.19 15.92
C PHE A 493 -5.98 -0.62 16.17
N ALA A 494 -5.55 -0.64 17.43
CA ALA A 494 -4.22 -1.12 17.80
C ALA A 494 -4.23 -2.65 17.96
N ILE A 495 -3.16 -3.30 17.50
CA ILE A 495 -2.89 -4.72 17.70
C ILE A 495 -1.52 -4.86 18.35
N SER A 496 -1.41 -5.68 19.39
CA SER A 496 -0.12 -5.92 20.05
C SER A 496 0.76 -6.86 19.22
N VAL A 497 2.08 -6.84 19.46
CA VAL A 497 3.01 -7.76 18.80
C VAL A 497 2.69 -9.22 19.11
N LYS A 498 2.22 -9.51 20.33
CA LYS A 498 1.83 -10.86 20.75
C LYS A 498 0.57 -11.34 20.02
N GLU A 499 -0.45 -10.50 19.91
CA GLU A 499 -1.66 -10.77 19.13
C GLU A 499 -1.34 -11.00 17.66
N TRP A 500 -0.50 -10.14 17.07
CA TRP A 500 -0.11 -10.28 15.67
C TRP A 500 0.67 -11.57 15.40
N GLN A 501 1.65 -11.90 16.25
CA GLN A 501 2.39 -13.15 16.13
C GLN A 501 1.47 -14.36 16.25
N PHE A 502 0.55 -14.35 17.22
CA PHE A 502 -0.41 -15.44 17.40
C PHE A 502 -1.35 -15.59 16.18
N ALA A 503 -1.75 -14.48 15.57
CA ALA A 503 -2.52 -14.50 14.33
C ALA A 503 -1.75 -15.15 13.17
N VAL A 504 -0.43 -14.92 13.07
CA VAL A 504 0.44 -15.58 12.09
C VAL A 504 0.50 -17.09 12.36
N ASP A 505 0.62 -17.48 13.63
CA ASP A 505 0.78 -18.89 14.02
C ASP A 505 -0.52 -19.71 13.84
N LYS A 506 -1.69 -19.09 14.10
CA LYS A 506 -3.00 -19.76 14.08
C LYS A 506 -3.78 -19.58 12.77
N GLY A 507 -3.50 -18.57 11.97
CA GLY A 507 -4.07 -18.39 10.63
C GLY A 507 -5.60 -18.39 10.60
N GLU A 508 -6.19 -19.40 9.95
CA GLU A 508 -7.65 -19.56 9.79
C GLU A 508 -8.41 -19.80 11.10
N SER A 509 -7.70 -20.19 12.16
CA SER A 509 -8.23 -20.36 13.51
C SER A 509 -8.16 -19.09 14.36
N PHE A 510 -7.74 -17.95 13.81
CA PHE A 510 -7.69 -16.67 14.54
C PHE A 510 -8.53 -15.60 13.86
N SER A 511 -9.34 -14.91 14.66
CA SER A 511 -10.27 -13.89 14.21
C SER A 511 -10.18 -12.65 15.12
N ILE A 512 -10.34 -11.45 14.54
CA ILE A 512 -10.49 -10.22 15.31
C ILE A 512 -11.96 -9.80 15.25
N ALA A 513 -12.62 -9.71 16.41
CA ALA A 513 -13.95 -9.13 16.54
C ALA A 513 -13.83 -7.65 16.86
N ARG A 514 -14.28 -6.78 15.94
CA ARG A 514 -14.31 -5.33 16.12
C ARG A 514 -15.70 -4.85 16.53
N ILE A 515 -15.78 -4.19 17.68
CA ILE A 515 -17.02 -3.73 18.28
C ILE A 515 -17.04 -2.20 18.28
N VAL A 516 -18.02 -1.62 17.61
CA VAL A 516 -18.29 -0.18 17.64
C VAL A 516 -19.54 0.06 18.49
N LEU A 517 -19.36 0.61 19.69
CA LEU A 517 -20.42 0.97 20.61
C LEU A 517 -21.03 2.33 20.20
N LYS A 518 -22.33 2.36 19.90
CA LYS A 518 -23.07 3.58 19.57
C LYS A 518 -23.82 4.13 20.80
N ASP A 519 -24.10 5.43 20.80
CA ASP A 519 -24.77 6.13 21.91
C ASP A 519 -26.20 5.63 22.18
N ASN A 520 -26.86 5.02 21.19
CA ASN A 520 -28.19 4.44 21.31
C ASN A 520 -28.22 3.05 21.97
N LYS A 521 -27.13 2.65 22.66
CA LYS A 521 -26.95 1.34 23.30
C LYS A 521 -26.94 0.16 22.32
N LEU A 522 -26.60 0.43 21.06
CA LEU A 522 -26.44 -0.60 20.04
C LEU A 522 -24.97 -0.74 19.67
N ALA A 523 -24.52 -1.98 19.55
CA ALA A 523 -23.18 -2.29 19.10
C ALA A 523 -23.21 -2.81 17.66
N ALA A 524 -22.31 -2.31 16.82
CA ALA A 524 -22.02 -2.88 15.51
C ALA A 524 -20.79 -3.79 15.63
N ILE A 525 -20.91 -5.02 15.14
CA ILE A 525 -19.85 -6.03 15.22
C ILE A 525 -19.36 -6.33 13.80
N LYS A 526 -18.04 -6.33 13.61
CA LYS A 526 -17.39 -6.76 12.36
C LYS A 526 -16.30 -7.77 12.69
N ILE A 527 -16.29 -8.91 12.00
CA ILE A 527 -15.32 -9.98 12.22
C ILE A 527 -14.31 -9.96 11.08
N TYR A 528 -13.03 -9.99 11.46
CA TYR A 528 -11.89 -10.10 10.56
C TYR A 528 -11.25 -11.48 10.75
N LYS A 529 -11.72 -12.45 9.99
CA LYS A 529 -11.18 -13.82 10.02
C LYS A 529 -9.83 -13.86 9.30
N ASN A 530 -8.84 -14.49 9.91
CA ASN A 530 -7.46 -14.55 9.43
C ASN A 530 -6.90 -13.16 9.05
N PRO A 531 -6.64 -12.27 10.04
CA PRO A 531 -6.21 -10.90 9.77
C PRO A 531 -4.89 -10.81 9.00
N VAL A 532 -4.03 -11.84 9.09
CA VAL A 532 -2.78 -11.92 8.31
C VAL A 532 -3.07 -12.09 6.83
N ARG A 533 -3.99 -13.00 6.47
CA ARG A 533 -4.45 -13.17 5.09
C ARG A 533 -5.16 -11.91 4.57
N LEU A 534 -5.97 -11.26 5.39
CA LEU A 534 -6.60 -9.98 5.01
C LEU A 534 -5.56 -8.89 4.73
N CYS A 535 -4.46 -8.85 5.49
CA CYS A 535 -3.32 -7.97 5.19
C CYS A 535 -2.63 -8.33 3.87
N GLN A 536 -2.42 -9.61 3.59
CA GLN A 536 -1.83 -10.08 2.33
C GLN A 536 -2.70 -9.74 1.11
N LEU A 537 -4.02 -9.79 1.27
CA LEU A 537 -5.01 -9.41 0.25
C LEU A 537 -5.19 -7.89 0.11
N GLY A 538 -4.66 -7.09 1.04
CA GLY A 538 -4.81 -5.64 1.05
C GLY A 538 -6.17 -5.13 1.57
N GLU A 539 -6.98 -6.01 2.18
CA GLU A 539 -8.27 -5.68 2.80
C GLU A 539 -8.12 -5.12 4.22
N LEU A 540 -7.01 -5.45 4.88
CA LEU A 540 -6.54 -4.83 6.12
C LEU A 540 -5.15 -4.22 5.86
N GLN A 541 -4.84 -3.09 6.50
CA GLN A 541 -3.52 -2.47 6.40
C GLN A 541 -2.87 -2.38 7.78
N LEU A 542 -1.61 -2.78 7.87
CA LEU A 542 -0.81 -2.66 9.09
C LEU A 542 -0.04 -1.34 9.06
N GLY A 543 -0.32 -0.45 10.02
CA GLY A 543 0.40 0.81 10.21
C GLY A 543 1.40 0.71 11.38
N VAL A 544 2.61 1.22 11.18
CA VAL A 544 3.62 1.34 12.26
C VAL A 544 3.60 2.76 12.80
N LEU A 545 3.40 2.89 14.12
CA LEU A 545 3.43 4.18 14.80
C LEU A 545 4.81 4.38 15.45
N ILE A 546 5.49 5.47 15.09
CA ILE A 546 6.73 5.89 15.76
C ILE A 546 6.34 6.87 16.87
N PRO A 547 6.56 6.54 18.16
CA PRO A 547 6.27 7.46 19.25
C PRO A 547 7.16 8.70 19.13
N LYS A 548 6.59 9.90 19.35
CA LYS A 548 7.39 11.12 19.44
C LYS A 548 8.30 10.99 20.67
N GLN A 549 9.60 11.12 20.48
CA GLN A 549 10.51 11.32 21.60
C GLN A 549 10.07 12.61 22.31
N MET A 550 9.76 12.51 23.60
CA MET A 550 9.68 13.71 24.42
C MET A 550 11.10 14.26 24.48
N GLU A 551 11.32 15.43 23.89
CA GLU A 551 12.54 16.20 24.12
C GLU A 551 12.60 16.46 25.63
N SER A 552 13.55 15.77 26.28
CA SER A 552 13.85 15.88 27.71
C SER A 552 14.56 17.18 28.03
#